data_AF-A0A3D6EXV7-F1
#
_entry.id   AF-A0A3D6EXV7-F1
#
_cell.length_a   1.000
_cell.length_b   1.000
_cell.length_c   1.000
_cell.angle_alpha   90.00
_cell.angle_beta   90.00
_cell.angle_gamma   90.00
#
_symmetry.space_group_name_H-M   'P 1'
#
loop_
_entity.id
_entity.type
_entity.pdbx_description
1 polymer ?
#
loop_
_entity_poly.entity_id
_entity_poly.type
_entity_poly.pdbx_seq_one_letter_code
_entity_poly.pdbx_strand_id
1 'polypeptide(L)'
;MQFINVNQNMQTLKKLQTLTCIATLVLCIACGNDEPGIVSKPIVTEKGTAQGTAITAIIGTTGGSLTSTDGRLTVTVPAGALTANTTISIQPISNEGPLGLGKGYRLSPEGITFQQPGNINFCLYAASTGKF
;
A
#
# COMPACT_ATOMS: atom_id res chain seq x y z
N MET A 1 15.46 66.24 -36.03
CA MET A 1 14.77 66.01 -34.75
C MET A 1 14.29 64.56 -34.63
N GLN A 2 15.22 63.59 -34.53
CA GLN A 2 14.89 62.14 -34.40
C GLN A 2 15.53 61.51 -33.14
N PHE A 3 16.29 62.28 -32.35
CA PHE A 3 17.08 61.75 -31.22
C PHE A 3 16.30 61.54 -29.92
N ILE A 4 15.07 62.06 -29.79
CA ILE A 4 14.26 61.93 -28.56
C ILE A 4 13.53 60.57 -28.52
N ASN A 5 13.09 60.04 -29.67
CA ASN A 5 12.25 58.83 -29.75
C ASN A 5 13.03 57.52 -29.45
N VAL A 6 14.32 57.47 -29.79
CA VAL A 6 15.18 56.30 -29.50
C VAL A 6 15.51 56.20 -28.00
N ASN A 7 15.69 57.33 -27.32
CA ASN A 7 16.01 57.36 -25.88
C ASN A 7 14.81 56.87 -25.02
N GLN A 8 13.58 57.22 -25.39
CA GLN A 8 12.38 56.79 -24.65
C GLN A 8 12.13 55.27 -24.80
N ASN A 9 12.37 54.69 -25.99
CA ASN A 9 12.26 53.25 -26.24
C ASN A 9 13.37 52.43 -25.55
N MET A 10 14.58 52.98 -25.46
CA MET A 10 15.68 52.33 -24.75
C MET A 10 15.51 52.36 -23.22
N GLN A 11 14.83 53.39 -22.68
CA GLN A 11 14.47 53.48 -21.26
C GLN A 11 13.32 52.52 -20.88
N THR A 12 12.34 52.32 -21.78
CA THR A 12 11.25 51.36 -21.58
C THR A 12 11.72 49.91 -21.69
N LEU A 13 12.66 49.60 -22.60
CA LEU A 13 13.25 48.26 -22.71
C LEU A 13 14.07 47.87 -21.47
N LYS A 14 14.85 48.81 -20.91
CA LYS A 14 15.58 48.60 -19.64
C LYS A 14 14.64 48.39 -18.46
N LYS A 15 13.55 49.17 -18.36
CA LYS A 15 12.53 48.99 -17.31
C LYS A 15 11.79 47.65 -17.43
N LEU A 16 11.51 47.18 -18.65
CA LEU A 16 10.90 45.87 -18.92
C LEU A 16 11.84 44.71 -18.53
N GLN A 17 13.15 44.84 -18.81
CA GLN A 17 14.15 43.85 -18.39
C GLN A 17 14.34 43.83 -16.87
N THR A 18 14.39 44.99 -16.19
CA THR A 18 14.52 45.03 -14.73
C THR A 18 13.25 44.51 -14.02
N LEU A 19 12.06 44.75 -14.58
CA LEU A 19 10.80 44.25 -14.03
C LEU A 19 10.67 42.72 -14.18
N THR A 20 11.22 42.16 -15.25
CA THR A 20 11.23 40.70 -15.49
C THR A 20 12.16 39.98 -14.50
N CYS A 21 13.29 40.59 -14.09
CA CYS A 21 14.21 40.01 -13.11
C CYS A 21 13.67 40.01 -11.67
N ILE A 22 12.83 40.98 -11.31
CA ILE A 22 12.23 41.05 -9.96
C ILE A 22 11.10 40.04 -9.82
N ALA A 23 10.34 39.78 -10.90
CA ALA A 23 9.27 38.78 -10.90
C ALA A 23 9.79 37.33 -10.78
N THR A 24 10.99 37.02 -11.30
CA THR A 24 11.62 35.69 -11.15
C THR A 24 12.30 35.49 -9.80
N LEU A 25 12.63 36.55 -9.06
CA LEU A 25 13.19 36.46 -7.71
C LEU A 25 12.11 36.21 -6.63
N VAL A 26 10.83 36.48 -6.93
CA VAL A 26 9.70 36.30 -6.01
C VAL A 26 9.09 34.88 -6.11
N LEU A 27 9.52 34.04 -7.06
CA LEU A 27 9.00 32.67 -7.25
C LEU A 27 9.77 31.57 -6.48
N CYS A 28 10.63 31.93 -5.52
CA CYS A 28 11.46 30.96 -4.79
C CYS A 28 11.18 30.89 -3.27
N ILE A 29 10.06 31.43 -2.79
CA ILE A 29 9.64 31.29 -1.38
C ILE A 29 8.36 30.45 -1.26
N ALA A 30 8.32 29.31 -1.98
CA ALA A 30 7.44 28.22 -1.59
C ALA A 30 8.19 27.38 -0.54
N CYS A 31 8.21 27.89 0.69
CA CYS A 31 8.63 27.12 1.85
C CYS A 31 7.65 25.95 1.99
N GLY A 32 8.15 24.72 1.98
CA GLY A 32 7.35 23.53 2.29
C GLY A 32 6.80 23.69 3.70
N ASN A 33 5.48 23.74 3.83
CA ASN A 33 4.84 23.63 5.13
C ASN A 33 5.00 22.16 5.54
N ASP A 34 5.94 21.89 6.44
CA ASP A 34 5.95 20.65 7.22
C ASP A 34 4.72 20.70 8.14
N GLU A 35 3.56 20.28 7.63
CA GLU A 35 2.41 20.06 8.51
C GLU A 35 2.80 18.97 9.51
N PRO A 36 2.61 19.19 10.82
CA PRO A 36 2.84 18.15 11.81
C PRO A 36 1.88 17.01 11.50
N GLY A 37 2.41 15.96 10.87
CA GLY A 37 1.67 14.75 10.57
C GLY A 37 1.06 14.22 11.86
N ILE A 38 -0.26 14.05 11.87
CA ILE A 38 -0.97 13.40 12.97
C ILE A 38 -0.41 11.98 13.09
N VAL A 39 0.53 11.76 14.01
CA VAL A 39 0.96 10.43 14.43
C VAL A 39 -0.18 9.82 15.24
N SER A 40 -1.15 9.25 14.53
CA SER A 40 -2.20 8.45 15.18
C SER A 40 -1.54 7.18 15.75
N LYS A 41 -1.76 6.94 17.04
CA LYS A 41 -1.30 5.71 17.69
C LYS A 41 -1.96 4.52 16.98
N PRO A 42 -1.21 3.47 16.61
CA PRO A 42 -1.81 2.26 16.05
C PRO A 42 -2.87 1.70 17.01
N ILE A 43 -4.07 1.44 16.49
CA ILE A 43 -5.13 0.78 17.24
C ILE A 43 -4.86 -0.73 17.28
N VAL A 44 -4.86 -1.30 18.48
CA VAL A 44 -4.78 -2.75 18.67
C VAL A 44 -6.20 -3.30 18.63
N THR A 45 -6.43 -4.31 17.81
CA THR A 45 -7.71 -5.00 17.68
C THR A 45 -7.63 -6.40 18.26
N GLU A 46 -8.78 -6.95 18.67
CA GLU A 46 -8.85 -8.34 19.14
C GLU A 46 -8.58 -9.33 17.99
N LYS A 47 -8.19 -10.56 18.35
CA LYS A 47 -8.14 -11.65 17.37
C LYS A 47 -9.56 -12.03 16.97
N GLY A 48 -9.80 -12.20 15.67
CA GLY A 48 -11.09 -12.65 15.17
C GLY A 48 -11.51 -14.04 15.70
N THR A 49 -12.82 -14.24 15.79
CA THR A 49 -13.49 -15.49 16.19
C THR A 49 -13.68 -16.41 14.99
N ALA A 50 -13.65 -17.73 15.19
CA ALA A 50 -13.80 -18.69 14.09
C ALA A 50 -15.15 -18.55 13.38
N GLN A 51 -15.12 -18.55 12.05
CA GLN A 51 -16.29 -18.50 11.17
C GLN A 51 -16.16 -19.52 10.05
N GLY A 52 -17.23 -20.27 9.76
CA GLY A 52 -17.22 -21.26 8.69
C GLY A 52 -16.28 -22.44 8.97
N THR A 53 -16.02 -23.22 7.92
CA THR A 53 -15.30 -24.51 8.03
C THR A 53 -13.80 -24.30 7.80
N ALA A 54 -12.96 -24.88 8.67
CA ALA A 54 -11.52 -24.99 8.40
C ALA A 54 -11.25 -26.00 7.29
N ILE A 55 -10.24 -25.71 6.47
CA ILE A 55 -9.65 -26.69 5.56
C ILE A 55 -8.21 -26.98 5.99
N THR A 56 -7.79 -28.23 5.82
CA THR A 56 -6.49 -28.72 6.29
C THR A 56 -5.84 -29.61 5.23
N ALA A 57 -4.52 -29.49 5.08
CA ALA A 57 -3.71 -30.37 4.24
C ALA A 57 -2.35 -30.63 4.89
N ILE A 58 -1.79 -31.82 4.63
CA ILE A 58 -0.40 -32.13 4.99
C ILE A 58 0.47 -31.68 3.81
N ILE A 59 1.39 -30.74 4.06
CA ILE A 59 2.34 -30.24 3.08
C ILE A 59 3.75 -30.67 3.52
N GLY A 60 4.45 -31.39 2.64
CA GLY A 60 5.80 -31.88 2.87
C GLY A 60 6.88 -31.05 2.20
N THR A 61 8.09 -31.61 2.14
CA THR A 61 9.27 -31.00 1.50
C THR A 61 9.07 -30.76 -0.01
N THR A 62 8.15 -31.47 -0.65
CA THR A 62 7.78 -31.29 -2.05
C THR A 62 6.98 -30.01 -2.32
N GLY A 63 6.52 -29.32 -1.27
CA GLY A 63 5.62 -28.19 -1.39
C GLY A 63 4.19 -28.62 -1.72
N GLY A 64 3.33 -27.63 -1.97
CA GLY A 64 1.91 -27.81 -2.24
C GLY A 64 1.13 -26.50 -2.15
N SER A 65 -0.19 -26.59 -2.31
CA SER A 65 -1.09 -25.46 -2.13
C SER A 65 -2.33 -25.84 -1.33
N LEU A 66 -2.90 -24.87 -0.64
CA LEU A 66 -4.14 -25.00 0.11
C LEU A 66 -5.00 -23.76 -0.14
N THR A 67 -6.22 -23.97 -0.62
CA THR A 67 -7.19 -22.90 -0.88
C THR A 67 -8.32 -22.98 0.14
N SER A 68 -8.74 -21.83 0.68
CA SER A 68 -9.87 -21.73 1.60
C SER A 68 -11.15 -22.29 0.99
N THR A 69 -12.09 -22.73 1.82
CA THR A 69 -13.36 -23.32 1.36
C THR A 69 -14.21 -22.36 0.52
N ASP A 70 -14.01 -21.06 0.68
CA ASP A 70 -14.69 -20.01 -0.10
C ASP A 70 -13.88 -19.55 -1.33
N GLY A 71 -12.74 -20.17 -1.61
CA GLY A 71 -11.93 -19.93 -2.81
C GLY A 71 -11.13 -18.63 -2.80
N ARG A 72 -11.09 -17.89 -1.69
CA ARG A 72 -10.53 -16.53 -1.67
C ARG A 72 -9.10 -16.41 -1.24
N LEU A 73 -8.66 -17.30 -0.38
CA LEU A 73 -7.30 -17.33 0.12
C LEU A 73 -6.64 -18.59 -0.39
N THR A 74 -5.54 -18.44 -1.12
CA THR A 74 -4.68 -19.55 -1.49
C THR A 74 -3.31 -19.35 -0.87
N VAL A 75 -2.86 -20.36 -0.12
CA VAL A 75 -1.50 -20.45 0.41
C VAL A 75 -0.74 -21.44 -0.44
N THR A 76 0.37 -21.00 -1.03
CA THR A 76 1.27 -21.84 -1.82
C THR A 76 2.62 -21.94 -1.12
N VAL A 77 3.02 -23.16 -0.84
CA VAL A 77 4.29 -23.50 -0.19
C VAL A 77 5.19 -24.13 -1.26
N PRO A 78 6.32 -23.51 -1.63
CA PRO A 78 7.21 -24.10 -2.63
C PRO A 78 7.95 -25.31 -2.08
N ALA A 79 8.48 -26.13 -2.99
CA ALA A 79 9.36 -27.24 -2.64
C ALA A 79 10.60 -26.74 -1.89
N GLY A 80 10.97 -27.40 -0.80
CA GLY A 80 12.10 -27.00 0.05
C GLY A 80 11.80 -25.88 1.05
N ALA A 81 10.57 -25.31 1.07
CA ALA A 81 10.19 -24.32 2.10
C ALA A 81 9.99 -24.96 3.49
N LEU A 82 9.57 -26.22 3.54
CA LEU A 82 9.39 -27.00 4.75
C LEU A 82 10.43 -28.12 4.81
N THR A 83 10.89 -28.45 6.02
CA THR A 83 11.87 -29.52 6.27
C THR A 83 11.22 -30.87 6.59
N ALA A 84 9.92 -30.87 6.89
CA ALA A 84 9.14 -32.06 7.23
C ALA A 84 7.66 -31.85 6.88
N ASN A 85 6.89 -32.95 6.92
CA ASN A 85 5.44 -32.92 6.74
C ASN A 85 4.79 -32.06 7.83
N THR A 86 4.13 -30.98 7.41
CA THR A 86 3.46 -30.04 8.29
C THR A 86 1.97 -29.98 7.94
N THR A 87 1.12 -30.11 8.95
CA THR A 87 -0.32 -29.96 8.81
C THR A 87 -0.66 -28.47 8.74
N ILE A 88 -0.94 -27.96 7.55
CA ILE A 88 -1.34 -26.56 7.31
C ILE A 88 -2.86 -26.47 7.30
N SER A 89 -3.42 -25.46 7.97
CA SER A 89 -4.85 -25.18 7.94
C SER A 89 -5.19 -23.72 7.68
N ILE A 90 -6.33 -23.49 7.04
CA ILE A 90 -6.93 -22.18 6.84
C ILE A 90 -8.31 -22.18 7.50
N GLN A 91 -8.51 -21.33 8.51
CA GLN A 91 -9.79 -21.11 9.19
C GLN A 91 -10.26 -19.68 8.93
N PRO A 92 -11.41 -19.45 8.28
CA PRO A 92 -11.97 -18.12 8.22
C PRO A 92 -12.34 -17.64 9.63
N ILE A 93 -12.16 -16.35 9.89
CA ILE A 93 -12.44 -15.70 11.18
C ILE A 93 -13.16 -14.35 10.97
N SER A 94 -13.75 -13.80 12.03
CA SER A 94 -14.22 -12.42 12.04
C SER A 94 -13.07 -11.44 11.78
N ASN A 95 -13.41 -10.28 11.20
CA ASN A 95 -12.45 -9.22 10.91
C ASN A 95 -12.70 -8.06 11.88
N GLU A 96 -11.79 -7.90 12.84
CA GLU A 96 -11.87 -6.84 13.86
C GLU A 96 -11.10 -5.56 13.45
N GLY A 97 -10.47 -5.57 12.27
CA GLY A 97 -9.73 -4.43 11.76
C GLY A 97 -10.66 -3.29 11.35
N PRO A 98 -10.45 -2.04 11.82
CA PRO A 98 -11.23 -0.90 11.34
C PRO A 98 -11.02 -0.74 9.83
N LEU A 99 -12.12 -0.52 9.11
CA LEU A 99 -12.15 -0.44 7.64
C LEU A 99 -11.69 -1.74 6.92
N GLY A 100 -11.65 -2.88 7.62
CA GLY A 100 -11.29 -4.16 7.05
C GLY A 100 -12.28 -4.62 5.98
N LEU A 101 -11.76 -5.09 4.84
CA LEU A 101 -12.57 -5.62 3.75
C LEU A 101 -12.72 -7.14 3.87
N GLY A 102 -13.95 -7.63 3.95
CA GLY A 102 -14.26 -9.06 3.95
C GLY A 102 -13.85 -9.81 5.22
N LYS A 103 -13.69 -11.14 5.10
CA LYS A 103 -13.35 -12.05 6.21
C LYS A 103 -11.86 -12.01 6.55
N GLY A 104 -11.53 -12.23 7.82
CA GLY A 104 -10.18 -12.57 8.22
C GLY A 104 -9.91 -14.06 8.03
N TYR A 105 -8.64 -14.46 8.03
CA TYR A 105 -8.24 -15.87 8.01
C TYR A 105 -7.15 -16.12 9.02
N ARG A 106 -7.30 -17.21 9.79
CA ARG A 106 -6.27 -17.76 10.65
C ARG A 106 -5.56 -18.90 9.93
N LEU A 107 -4.26 -18.76 9.77
CA LEU A 107 -3.38 -19.82 9.30
C LEU A 107 -2.84 -20.59 10.50
N SER A 108 -2.70 -21.91 10.37
CA SER A 108 -2.02 -22.72 11.39
C SER A 108 -1.10 -23.73 10.73
N PRO A 109 0.02 -24.09 11.36
CA PRO A 109 0.51 -23.57 12.65
C PRO A 109 1.03 -22.12 12.56
N GLU A 110 0.88 -21.38 13.65
CA GLU A 110 1.43 -20.03 13.79
C GLU A 110 2.92 -20.09 14.20
N GLY A 111 3.70 -19.08 13.81
CA GLY A 111 5.10 -18.96 14.22
C GLY A 111 6.07 -19.91 13.51
N ILE A 112 5.68 -20.53 12.39
CA ILE A 112 6.61 -21.32 11.58
C ILE A 112 7.47 -20.43 10.68
N THR A 113 8.72 -20.81 10.51
CA THR A 113 9.65 -20.18 9.58
C THR A 113 9.81 -21.07 8.36
N PHE A 114 9.61 -20.52 7.17
CA PHE A 114 9.90 -21.23 5.93
C PHE A 114 11.36 -21.01 5.53
N GLN A 115 11.99 -22.08 5.06
CA GLN A 115 13.37 -22.03 4.54
C GLN A 115 13.46 -21.34 3.17
N GLN A 116 12.31 -21.19 2.50
CA GLN A 116 12.15 -20.45 1.25
C GLN A 116 10.87 -19.62 1.31
N PRO A 117 10.77 -18.49 0.60
CA PRO A 117 9.56 -17.65 0.61
C PRO A 117 8.33 -18.42 0.15
N GLY A 118 7.25 -18.41 0.95
CA GLY A 118 5.93 -18.89 0.54
C GLY A 118 5.10 -17.77 -0.10
N ASN A 119 4.05 -18.13 -0.84
CA ASN A 119 3.14 -17.18 -1.47
C ASN A 119 1.77 -17.23 -0.81
N ILE A 120 1.20 -16.05 -0.54
CA ILE A 120 -0.18 -15.90 -0.07
C ILE A 120 -0.92 -15.02 -1.07
N ASN A 121 -1.98 -15.57 -1.64
CA ASN A 121 -2.77 -14.91 -2.67
C ASN A 121 -4.19 -14.69 -2.16
N PHE A 122 -4.62 -13.43 -2.18
CA PHE A 122 -6.00 -13.04 -1.88
C PHE A 122 -6.72 -12.65 -3.17
N CYS A 123 -7.81 -13.33 -3.47
CA CYS A 123 -8.79 -12.86 -4.44
C CYS A 123 -9.79 -11.98 -3.70
N LEU A 124 -9.50 -10.68 -3.67
CA LEU A 124 -10.48 -9.69 -3.22
C LEU A 124 -11.56 -9.56 -4.29
N TYR A 125 -12.80 -9.33 -3.88
CA TYR A 125 -13.87 -9.02 -4.83
C TYR A 125 -13.44 -7.86 -5.74
N ALA A 126 -13.86 -7.88 -7.01
CA ALA A 126 -13.76 -6.70 -7.86
C ALA A 126 -14.35 -5.53 -7.08
N ALA A 127 -13.59 -4.43 -6.97
CA ALA A 127 -14.09 -3.21 -6.36
C ALA A 127 -15.39 -2.88 -7.09
N SER A 128 -16.54 -3.01 -6.41
CA SER A 128 -17.72 -2.31 -6.85
C SER A 128 -17.30 -0.85 -6.82
N THR A 129 -17.15 -0.23 -7.98
CA THR A 129 -16.98 1.21 -8.14
C THR A 129 -18.28 1.88 -7.70
N GLY A 130 -18.58 1.78 -6.40
CA GLY A 130 -19.58 2.57 -5.74
C GLY A 130 -19.07 4.00 -5.77
N LYS A 131 -19.66 4.80 -6.65
CA LYS A 131 -19.45 6.24 -6.66
C LYS A 131 -19.80 6.76 -5.27
N PHE A 132 -18.83 7.39 -4.61
CA PHE A 132 -19.07 8.29 -3.49
C PHE A 132 -19.91 9.48 -3.94
#